data_AF-A0A9Q1H8F7-F1
#
_entry.id   AF-A0A9Q1H8F7-F1
#
_cell.length_a   1.000
_cell.length_b   1.000
_cell.length_c   1.000
_cell.angle_alpha   90.00
_cell.angle_beta   90.00
_cell.angle_gamma   90.00
#
_symmetry.space_group_name_H-M   'P 1'
#
loop_
_entity.id
_entity.type
_entity.pdbx_description
1 polymer ?
#
loop_
_entity_poly.entity_id
_entity_poly.type
_entity_poly.pdbx_seq_one_letter_code
_entity_poly.pdbx_strand_id
1 'polypeptide(L)'
;MRVSPKANPNPYFYQMGNHTLEQVKHHPYLGVELSSSMNWKRHINQVVSKANRTLGLLRRNLSHCDKDTKTAAYFVLVRPILDYCSTVWAPIPNPIRIL
;
A
#
# COMPACT_ATOMS: atom_id res chain seq x y z
N MET A 1 -9.02 -13.63 7.20
CA MET A 1 -8.52 -13.58 5.81
C MET A 1 -7.43 -14.63 5.61
N ARG A 2 -7.46 -15.39 4.50
CA ARG A 2 -6.36 -16.27 4.09
C ARG A 2 -5.51 -15.58 3.02
N VAL A 3 -4.20 -15.69 3.12
CA VAL A 3 -3.25 -15.18 2.10
C VAL A 3 -2.38 -16.34 1.62
N SER A 4 -2.34 -16.57 0.31
CA SER A 4 -1.50 -17.59 -0.31
C SER A 4 -1.19 -17.21 -1.76
N PRO A 5 0.07 -17.29 -2.20
CA PRO A 5 0.43 -17.07 -3.61
C PRO A 5 0.04 -18.25 -4.51
N LYS A 6 -0.33 -19.42 -3.94
CA LYS A 6 -0.73 -20.60 -4.72
C LYS A 6 -2.07 -20.35 -5.43
N ALA A 7 -2.14 -20.73 -6.71
CA ALA A 7 -3.37 -20.67 -7.52
C ALA A 7 -4.52 -21.50 -6.91
N ASN A 8 -4.18 -22.65 -6.31
CA ASN A 8 -5.13 -23.52 -5.61
C ASN A 8 -4.73 -23.67 -4.13
N PRO A 9 -5.14 -22.74 -3.26
CA PRO A 9 -4.93 -22.86 -1.83
C PRO A 9 -5.80 -23.99 -1.25
N ASN A 10 -5.32 -24.66 -0.20
CA ASN A 10 -6.11 -25.67 0.51
C ASN A 10 -7.41 -25.02 1.07
N PRO A 11 -8.61 -25.58 0.83
CA PRO A 11 -9.90 -24.97 1.20
C PRO A 11 -10.26 -25.01 2.70
N TYR A 12 -9.29 -25.16 3.61
CA TYR A 12 -9.57 -25.27 5.04
C TYR A 12 -10.39 -24.08 5.60
N PHE A 13 -11.37 -24.33 6.46
CA PHE A 13 -12.16 -23.27 7.11
C PHE A 13 -11.68 -23.07 8.54
N TYR A 14 -11.12 -21.90 8.84
CA TYR A 14 -10.66 -21.59 10.19
C TYR A 14 -11.85 -21.26 11.09
N GLN A 15 -11.82 -21.76 12.33
CA GLN A 15 -12.82 -21.46 13.34
C GLN A 15 -12.15 -20.77 14.54
N MET A 16 -12.88 -19.85 15.16
CA MET A 16 -12.51 -19.20 16.42
C MET A 16 -13.65 -19.46 17.40
N GLY A 17 -13.41 -20.29 18.42
CA GLY A 17 -14.49 -20.85 19.24
C GLY A 17 -15.49 -21.62 18.37
N ASN A 18 -16.78 -21.27 18.46
CA ASN A 18 -17.85 -21.86 17.65
C ASN A 18 -18.20 -21.04 16.39
N HIS A 19 -17.31 -20.14 15.95
CA HIS A 19 -17.57 -19.28 14.79
C HIS A 19 -16.58 -19.54 13.65
N THR A 20 -17.11 -19.85 12.47
CA THR A 20 -16.32 -19.99 11.25
C THR A 20 -15.93 -18.62 10.71
N LEU A 21 -14.63 -18.40 10.54
CA LEU A 21 -14.10 -17.13 10.04
C LEU A 21 -14.37 -16.98 8.53
N GLU A 22 -14.90 -15.82 8.15
CA GLU A 22 -15.17 -15.49 6.75
C GLU A 22 -13.88 -15.39 5.93
N GLN A 23 -13.92 -15.95 4.71
CA GLN A 23 -12.86 -15.77 3.72
C GLN A 23 -13.17 -14.60 2.80
N VAL A 24 -12.45 -13.51 3.01
CA VAL A 24 -12.49 -12.31 2.16
C VAL A 24 -11.31 -12.26 1.20
N LYS A 25 -11.54 -11.74 -0.01
CA LYS A 25 -10.50 -11.53 -1.04
C LYS A 25 -9.59 -10.35 -0.74
N HIS A 26 -10.15 -9.30 -0.15
CA HIS A 26 -9.45 -8.08 0.21
C HIS A 26 -9.78 -7.69 1.65
N HIS A 27 -8.78 -7.22 2.39
CA HIS A 27 -8.98 -6.74 3.75
C HIS A 27 -8.00 -5.61 4.08
N PRO A 28 -8.48 -4.45 4.55
CA PRO A 28 -7.60 -3.39 5.01
C PRO A 28 -6.95 -3.80 6.34
N TYR A 29 -5.63 -3.68 6.44
CA TYR A 29 -4.87 -3.97 7.64
C TYR A 29 -3.70 -3.00 7.76
N LEU A 30 -3.67 -2.23 8.85
CA LEU A 30 -2.61 -1.23 9.14
C LEU A 30 -2.33 -0.25 7.97
N GLY A 31 -3.37 0.15 7.24
CA GLY A 31 -3.22 1.07 6.09
C GLY A 31 -2.79 0.40 4.78
N VAL A 32 -2.63 -0.93 4.76
CA VAL A 32 -2.37 -1.73 3.56
C VAL A 32 -3.61 -2.54 3.20
N GLU A 33 -3.96 -2.58 1.91
CA GLU A 33 -5.05 -3.44 1.43
C GLU A 33 -4.46 -4.82 1.08
N LEU A 34 -4.63 -5.78 2.00
CA LEU A 34 -4.16 -7.14 1.76
C LEU A 34 -5.04 -7.82 0.72
N SER A 35 -4.41 -8.65 -0.12
CA SER A 35 -5.10 -9.47 -1.12
C SER A 35 -4.86 -10.95 -0.85
N SER A 36 -5.90 -11.78 -0.97
CA SER A 36 -5.81 -13.22 -0.67
C SER A 36 -4.84 -13.95 -1.61
N SER A 37 -4.66 -13.43 -2.82
CA SER A 37 -3.71 -13.93 -3.83
C SER A 37 -2.34 -13.26 -3.77
N MET A 38 -2.09 -12.40 -2.77
CA MET A 38 -0.87 -11.57 -2.68
C MET A 38 -0.66 -10.64 -3.89
N ASN A 39 -1.72 -10.35 -4.65
CA ASN A 39 -1.69 -9.37 -5.73
C ASN A 39 -1.88 -7.95 -5.19
N TRP A 40 -0.90 -7.08 -5.43
CA TRP A 40 -0.87 -5.72 -4.89
C TRP A 40 -1.49 -4.64 -5.78
N LYS A 41 -1.99 -4.98 -6.98
CA LYS A 41 -2.51 -4.01 -7.96
C LYS A 41 -3.60 -3.10 -7.37
N ARG A 42 -4.53 -3.67 -6.59
CA ARG A 42 -5.60 -2.91 -5.93
C ARG A 42 -5.03 -1.91 -4.92
N HIS A 43 -4.11 -2.37 -4.06
CA HIS A 43 -3.44 -1.52 -3.08
C HIS A 43 -2.65 -0.39 -3.75
N ILE A 44 -1.82 -0.72 -4.74
CA ILE A 44 -1.01 0.23 -5.50
C ILE A 44 -1.89 1.31 -6.15
N ASN A 45 -3.00 0.92 -6.78
CA ASN A 45 -3.93 1.87 -7.39
C ASN A 45 -4.54 2.83 -6.35
N GLN A 46 -4.89 2.34 -5.16
CA GLN A 46 -5.42 3.17 -4.07
C GLN A 46 -4.36 4.16 -3.56
N VAL A 47 -3.13 3.69 -3.34
CA VAL A 47 -1.98 4.49 -2.89
C VAL A 47 -1.64 5.59 -3.91
N VAL A 48 -1.49 5.23 -5.19
CA VAL A 48 -1.21 6.17 -6.28
C VAL A 48 -2.33 7.21 -6.42
N SER A 49 -3.59 6.78 -6.35
CA SER A 49 -4.73 7.70 -6.38
C SER A 49 -4.69 8.71 -5.22
N LYS A 50 -4.37 8.25 -4.00
CA LYS A 50 -4.24 9.12 -2.82
C LYS A 50 -3.08 10.10 -2.95
N ALA A 51 -1.92 9.62 -3.42
CA ALA A 51 -0.74 10.47 -3.66
C ALA A 51 -1.04 11.54 -4.72
N ASN A 52 -1.68 11.17 -5.83
CA ASN A 52 -2.03 12.11 -6.90
C ASN A 52 -3.04 13.17 -6.47
N ARG A 53 -4.04 12.83 -5.65
CA ARG A 53 -4.95 13.83 -5.07
C ARG A 53 -4.19 14.86 -4.23
N THR A 54 -3.26 14.38 -3.39
CA THR A 54 -2.43 15.23 -2.54
C THR A 54 -1.51 16.12 -3.38
N LEU A 55 -0.84 15.55 -4.39
CA LEU A 55 -0.02 16.30 -5.34
C LEU A 55 -0.84 17.36 -6.09
N GLY A 56 -2.06 17.03 -6.53
CA GLY A 56 -2.96 17.98 -7.17
C GLY A 56 -3.32 19.15 -6.26
N LEU A 57 -3.54 18.90 -4.97
CA LEU A 57 -3.76 19.93 -3.95
C LEU A 57 -2.51 20.84 -3.81
N LEU A 58 -1.31 20.26 -3.72
CA LEU A 58 -0.07 21.03 -3.65
C LEU A 58 0.14 21.90 -4.88
N ARG A 59 -0.09 21.36 -6.08
CA ARG A 59 0.07 22.09 -7.34
C ARG A 59 -0.86 23.31 -7.44
N ARG A 60 -2.07 23.21 -6.88
CA ARG A 60 -3.05 24.30 -6.88
C ARG A 60 -2.74 25.38 -5.84
N ASN A 61 -2.33 24.98 -4.63
CA ASN A 61 -2.16 25.91 -3.52
C ASN A 61 -0.75 26.51 -3.43
N LEU A 62 0.27 25.77 -3.88
CA LEU A 62 1.66 26.20 -3.83
C LEU A 62 2.15 26.68 -5.20
N SER A 63 1.27 26.99 -6.16
CA SER A 63 1.64 27.38 -7.52
C SER A 63 2.65 28.54 -7.54
N HIS A 64 2.46 29.53 -6.66
CA HIS A 64 3.30 30.73 -6.54
C HIS A 64 4.49 30.61 -5.58
N CYS A 65 4.64 29.48 -4.88
CA CYS A 65 5.76 29.26 -3.98
C CYS A 65 7.06 28.95 -4.74
N ASP A 66 8.19 29.17 -4.07
CA ASP A 66 9.51 28.80 -4.55
C ASP A 66 9.67 27.27 -4.64
N LYS A 67 10.76 26.84 -5.29
CA LYS A 67 11.04 25.43 -5.54
C LYS A 67 11.28 24.65 -4.25
N ASP A 68 11.92 25.24 -3.25
CA ASP A 68 12.31 24.55 -2.03
C ASP A 68 11.07 24.27 -1.17
N THR A 69 10.17 25.24 -1.06
CA THR A 69 8.85 25.05 -0.42
C THR A 69 8.05 23.95 -1.09
N LYS A 70 7.98 23.94 -2.43
CA LYS A 70 7.28 22.88 -3.20
C LYS A 70 7.89 21.50 -2.96
N THR A 71 9.22 21.44 -2.91
CA THR A 71 9.98 20.22 -2.71
C THR A 71 9.77 19.68 -1.29
N ALA A 72 9.87 20.53 -0.28
CA ALA A 72 9.60 20.19 1.11
C ALA A 72 8.17 19.66 1.28
N ALA A 73 7.18 20.36 0.72
CA ALA A 73 5.78 19.91 0.78
C ALA A 73 5.57 18.55 0.10
N TYR A 74 6.21 18.29 -1.03
CA TYR A 74 6.16 16.99 -1.69
C TYR A 74 6.74 15.88 -0.79
N PHE A 75 7.92 16.10 -0.20
CA PHE A 75 8.58 15.12 0.65
C PHE A 75 7.82 14.83 1.95
N VAL A 76 7.14 15.82 2.51
CA VAL A 76 6.39 15.66 3.77
C VAL A 76 4.99 15.09 3.54
N LEU A 77 4.35 15.38 2.41
CA LEU A 77 2.92 15.07 2.23
C LEU A 77 2.64 14.00 1.17
N VAL A 78 3.40 13.97 0.07
CA VAL A 78 3.16 13.03 -1.03
C VAL A 78 4.01 11.78 -0.89
N ARG A 79 5.32 11.95 -0.65
CA ARG A 79 6.25 10.82 -0.57
C ARG A 79 5.89 9.78 0.49
N PRO A 80 5.47 10.14 1.72
CA PRO A 80 5.15 9.14 2.73
C PRO A 80 3.95 8.26 2.35
N ILE A 81 3.02 8.77 1.53
CA ILE A 81 1.90 7.98 1.01
C ILE A 81 2.41 6.85 0.12
N LEU A 82 3.44 7.11 -0.69
CA LEU A 82 4.04 6.14 -1.60
C LEU A 82 5.00 5.18 -0.89
N ASP A 83 5.75 5.65 0.12
CA ASP A 83 6.78 4.84 0.76
C ASP A 83 6.25 3.94 1.89
N TYR A 84 5.09 4.29 2.47
CA TYR A 84 4.52 3.55 3.58
C TYR A 84 4.28 2.07 3.25
N CYS A 85 4.84 1.19 4.08
CA CYS A 85 4.79 -0.26 3.92
C CYS A 85 5.26 -0.80 2.55
N SER A 86 6.07 -0.04 1.81
CA SER A 86 6.61 -0.44 0.50
C SER A 86 7.36 -1.76 0.52
N THR A 87 8.03 -2.10 1.61
CA THR A 87 8.69 -3.40 1.83
C THR A 87 7.75 -4.60 1.77
N VAL A 88 6.45 -4.40 2.01
CA VAL A 88 5.43 -5.46 2.00
C VAL A 88 4.95 -5.74 0.57
N TRP A 89 4.66 -4.68 -0.20
CA TRP A 89 4.01 -4.80 -1.52
C TRP A 89 4.96 -4.64 -2.72
N ALA A 90 6.15 -4.09 -2.50
CA ALA A 90 7.26 -4.00 -3.46
C ALA A 90 8.58 -4.41 -2.78
N PRO A 91 8.74 -5.68 -2.39
CA PRO A 91 9.98 -6.14 -1.80
C PRO A 91 11.13 -6.01 -2.81
N ILE A 92 12.23 -5.39 -2.38
CA ILE A 92 13.45 -5.32 -3.18
C ILE A 92 14.12 -6.70 -3.13
N PRO A 93 14.37 -7.36 -4.28
CA PRO A 93 15.12 -8.61 -4.28
C PRO A 93 16.59 -8.31 -3.96
N ASN A 94 16.97 -8.57 -2.70
CA ASN A 94 18.30 -8.42 -2.08
C ASN A 94 18.79 -6.97 -1.83
N PRO A 95 19.45 -6.70 -0.69
CA PRO A 95 20.06 -5.41 -0.44
C PRO A 95 21.27 -5.24 -1.36
N ILE A 96 21.32 -4.12 -2.08
CA ILE A 96 22.60 -3.59 -2.57
C ILE A 96 23.47 -3.46 -1.32
N ARG A 97 24.51 -4.29 -1.22
CA ARG A 97 25.57 -4.12 -0.23
C ARG A 97 26.13 -2.72 -0.44
N ILE A 98 25.76 -1.80 0.44
CA ILE A 98 26.41 -0.49 0.55
C ILE A 98 27.63 -0.73 1.44
N LEU A 99 28.71 -1.23 0.83
CA LEU A 99 30.10 -1.06 1.21
C LEU A 99 30.89 -0.81 -0.07
#